data_AF-A0A2S9PRP0-F1
#
_entry.id   AF-A0A2S9PRP0-F1
#
_cell.length_a   1.000
_cell.length_b   1.000
_cell.length_c   1.000
_cell.angle_alpha   90.00
_cell.angle_beta   90.00
_cell.angle_gamma   90.00
#
_symmetry.space_group_name_H-M   'P 1'
#
loop_
_entity.id
_entity.type
_entity.pdbx_description
1 polymer ?
#
loop_
_entity_poly.entity_id
_entity_poly.type
_entity_poly.pdbx_seq_one_letter_code
_entity_poly.pdbx_strand_id
1 'polypeptide(L)'
;MHYAQTMLSQPGPGTLGGPGGPGVPPAPGPVPPPNGVPGPVPPPQAGPGPGAVPPPQAGPGPGGVPPAYGYPQPSAGVPTVGPGYQAVLRYRAHDGSEAQLIRRSAPGMPHPEWQILHELRAMNVPPQAVLELHTELGSCELPGGYCARMIRETWPQARITSIAPYGRDHASRQQGMGQLIAHHGELHQVADGPVRPAPVRAPLPQVQPVPPVPPEAVAQELAGAFGPGICRFDQRQVSRQGVPELVARTLVWAGLPADFGPFFWAQPAHPVVPTLAELAAQRQVRPAADAGSYLVVGSDFGRAICVQYGTAHIVAVPVEAGADGRAHAPQFVNSGLPEFVRCMALLGRMWRLRFGLTPEQAGRWTVDFQAQLAMLDPAALASPESWWSVLLEQMWDGLL
;
A
#
# COMPACT_ATOMS: atom_id res chain seq x y z
N MET A 1 -1.84 -19.74 11.26
CA MET A 1 -2.16 -19.57 9.83
C MET A 1 -0.92 -19.03 9.15
N HIS A 2 -0.15 -19.90 8.50
CA HIS A 2 1.05 -19.52 7.74
C HIS A 2 0.59 -19.05 6.35
N TYR A 3 0.73 -17.76 6.06
CA TYR A 3 0.52 -17.25 4.70
C TYR A 3 1.74 -17.64 3.86
N ALA A 4 1.51 -18.36 2.77
CA ALA A 4 2.53 -18.88 1.89
C ALA A 4 3.32 -17.74 1.22
N GLN A 5 4.64 -17.92 1.13
CA GLN A 5 5.52 -17.09 0.32
C GLN A 5 5.00 -17.07 -1.13
N THR A 6 4.67 -15.89 -1.63
CA THR A 6 4.21 -15.70 -3.01
C THR A 6 5.39 -15.91 -3.96
N MET A 7 5.47 -17.09 -4.57
CA MET A 7 6.36 -17.38 -5.69
C MET A 7 5.80 -16.71 -6.95
N LEU A 8 6.24 -15.49 -7.24
CA LEU A 8 6.16 -14.90 -8.57
C LEU A 8 7.46 -15.23 -9.31
N SER A 9 7.51 -16.39 -9.95
CA SER A 9 8.59 -16.74 -10.88
C SER A 9 7.98 -17.22 -12.20
N GLN A 10 8.42 -16.63 -13.32
CA GLN A 10 8.15 -17.15 -14.65
C GLN A 10 8.72 -18.57 -14.79
N PRO A 11 8.10 -19.47 -15.59
CA PRO A 11 8.50 -20.86 -15.64
C PRO A 11 9.73 -21.08 -16.54
N GLY A 12 10.72 -21.81 -16.00
CA GLY A 12 11.79 -22.51 -16.73
C GLY A 12 11.80 -24.00 -16.35
N PRO A 13 12.30 -24.91 -17.21
CA PRO A 13 11.89 -26.32 -17.19
C PRO A 13 12.70 -27.21 -16.23
N GLY A 14 11.98 -28.03 -15.45
CA GLY A 14 12.28 -29.43 -15.09
C GLY A 14 13.47 -29.74 -14.17
N THR A 15 13.21 -30.38 -13.01
CA THR A 15 13.62 -31.77 -12.69
C THR A 15 13.23 -32.19 -11.26
N LEU A 16 13.09 -33.50 -11.09
CA LEU A 16 12.49 -34.27 -9.98
C LEU A 16 13.45 -34.52 -8.80
N GLY A 17 12.90 -34.68 -7.60
CA GLY A 17 13.50 -35.52 -6.52
C GLY A 17 13.30 -35.03 -5.08
N GLY A 18 12.47 -35.74 -4.29
CA GLY A 18 12.55 -35.73 -2.80
C GLY A 18 13.65 -36.67 -2.28
N PRO A 19 13.75 -37.04 -0.97
CA PRO A 19 12.76 -36.94 0.11
C PRO A 19 13.31 -36.53 1.52
N GLY A 20 12.44 -36.49 2.54
CA GLY A 20 12.78 -36.81 3.95
C GLY A 20 12.75 -35.64 4.96
N GLY A 21 11.71 -35.59 5.81
CA GLY A 21 11.60 -34.67 6.94
C GLY A 21 11.81 -35.35 8.31
N PRO A 22 12.11 -34.58 9.37
CA PRO A 22 11.85 -35.03 10.74
C PRO A 22 11.12 -34.01 11.64
N GLY A 23 10.11 -34.52 12.37
CA GLY A 23 9.84 -34.33 13.81
C GLY A 23 9.59 -32.94 14.39
N VAL A 24 8.35 -32.70 14.85
CA VAL A 24 7.93 -31.52 15.65
C VAL A 24 7.93 -31.88 17.15
N PRO A 25 8.50 -31.06 18.06
CA PRO A 25 8.31 -31.21 19.51
C PRO A 25 7.10 -30.44 20.06
N PRO A 26 6.50 -30.86 21.20
CA PRO A 26 5.21 -30.38 21.70
C PRO A 26 5.26 -29.04 22.46
N ALA A 27 4.11 -28.37 22.53
CA ALA A 27 3.88 -27.08 23.19
C ALA A 27 3.67 -27.19 24.71
N PRO A 28 4.08 -26.18 25.53
CA PRO A 28 3.77 -26.12 26.96
C PRO A 28 2.36 -25.58 27.24
N GLY A 29 1.72 -26.13 28.27
CA GLY A 29 0.36 -25.81 28.72
C GLY A 29 0.21 -24.53 29.56
N PRO A 30 -1.02 -24.21 30.01
CA PRO A 30 -1.39 -22.90 30.56
C PRO A 30 -1.03 -22.72 32.03
N VAL A 31 -0.69 -21.48 32.40
CA VAL A 31 -0.43 -21.01 33.77
C VAL A 31 -1.68 -20.36 34.39
N PRO A 32 -1.97 -20.59 35.70
CA PRO A 32 -3.14 -20.04 36.39
C PRO A 32 -2.93 -18.62 36.96
N PRO A 33 -4.01 -17.87 37.27
CA PRO A 33 -3.93 -16.49 37.75
C PRO A 33 -3.72 -16.39 39.27
N PRO A 34 -3.08 -15.31 39.78
CA PRO A 34 -3.03 -15.03 41.20
C PRO A 34 -4.24 -14.23 41.71
N ASN A 35 -4.69 -14.60 42.91
CA ASN A 35 -5.71 -13.96 43.73
C ASN A 35 -5.28 -12.58 44.28
N GLY A 36 -6.27 -11.72 44.54
CA GLY A 36 -6.11 -10.29 44.85
C GLY A 36 -6.02 -9.90 46.33
N VAL A 37 -6.11 -8.58 46.56
CA VAL A 37 -6.16 -7.87 47.86
C VAL A 37 -6.64 -6.41 47.64
N PRO A 38 -7.11 -5.68 48.69
CA PRO A 38 -8.38 -4.96 48.67
C PRO A 38 -8.29 -3.44 48.46
N GLY A 39 -9.42 -2.85 48.07
CA GLY A 39 -9.56 -1.43 47.71
C GLY A 39 -9.71 -0.47 48.90
N PRO A 40 -9.59 0.85 48.67
CA PRO A 40 -9.90 1.88 49.66
C PRO A 40 -11.26 2.57 49.45
N VAL A 41 -11.81 2.95 50.61
CA VAL A 41 -13.07 3.63 50.95
C VAL A 41 -13.22 5.08 50.40
N PRO A 42 -14.46 5.58 50.21
CA PRO A 42 -14.73 6.96 49.80
C PRO A 42 -14.95 7.93 50.99
N PRO A 43 -14.60 9.23 50.87
CA PRO A 43 -14.96 10.26 51.84
C PRO A 43 -16.36 10.89 51.62
N PRO A 44 -16.91 11.58 52.63
CA PRO A 44 -18.35 11.76 52.81
C PRO A 44 -18.95 13.01 52.12
N GLN A 45 -20.27 12.91 51.90
CA GLN A 45 -21.18 13.96 51.44
C GLN A 45 -21.29 15.12 52.44
N ALA A 46 -21.34 16.36 51.91
CA ALA A 46 -21.77 17.55 52.62
C ALA A 46 -23.03 18.12 51.95
N GLY A 47 -24.02 18.50 52.77
CA GLY A 47 -25.35 18.97 52.40
C GLY A 47 -25.43 20.46 51.96
N PRO A 48 -26.65 21.00 51.84
CA PRO A 48 -27.01 21.97 50.80
C PRO A 48 -26.89 23.44 51.22
N GLY A 49 -26.52 24.31 50.27
CA GLY A 49 -26.57 25.77 50.40
C GLY A 49 -27.59 26.39 49.43
N PRO A 50 -28.32 27.44 49.81
CA PRO A 50 -29.44 27.97 49.03
C PRO A 50 -29.03 29.10 48.08
N GLY A 51 -29.71 29.15 46.93
CA GLY A 51 -30.04 30.40 46.24
C GLY A 51 -29.03 30.94 45.22
N ALA A 52 -29.24 30.62 43.95
CA ALA A 52 -28.95 31.53 42.84
C ALA A 52 -29.82 31.17 41.62
N VAL A 53 -30.61 32.15 41.19
CA VAL A 53 -31.50 32.13 40.02
C VAL A 53 -30.69 32.11 38.70
N PRO A 54 -31.06 31.31 37.68
CA PRO A 54 -30.49 31.43 36.34
C PRO A 54 -31.25 32.48 35.50
N PRO A 55 -30.56 33.23 34.61
CA PRO A 55 -31.18 34.18 33.69
C PRO A 55 -31.92 33.51 32.52
N PRO A 56 -32.83 34.22 31.82
CA PRO A 56 -33.84 33.61 30.96
C PRO A 56 -33.30 33.15 29.59
N GLN A 57 -33.94 32.10 29.09
CA GLN A 57 -33.79 31.50 27.76
C GLN A 57 -34.05 32.51 26.64
N ALA A 58 -33.12 32.59 25.68
CA ALA A 58 -33.36 33.17 24.37
C ALA A 58 -34.03 32.14 23.46
N GLY A 59 -35.06 32.59 22.73
CA GLY A 59 -35.96 31.79 21.91
C GLY A 59 -35.36 31.22 20.60
N PRO A 60 -36.19 30.54 19.79
CA PRO A 60 -35.75 29.57 18.79
C PRO A 60 -35.40 30.23 17.45
N GLY A 61 -34.20 29.92 16.93
CA GLY A 61 -33.82 30.14 15.53
C GLY A 61 -34.05 28.88 14.68
N PRO A 62 -34.33 29.02 13.37
CA PRO A 62 -34.93 27.95 12.56
C PRO A 62 -33.91 26.94 12.03
N GLY A 63 -34.30 25.66 11.98
CA GLY A 63 -33.79 24.71 10.99
C GLY A 63 -32.68 23.74 11.39
N GLY A 64 -32.55 23.36 12.67
CA GLY A 64 -31.67 22.25 13.06
C GLY A 64 -32.35 20.90 12.85
N VAL A 65 -31.85 20.10 11.90
CA VAL A 65 -32.20 18.68 11.75
C VAL A 65 -31.83 17.95 13.05
N PRO A 66 -32.72 17.19 13.71
CA PRO A 66 -32.40 16.57 14.98
C PRO A 66 -31.30 15.50 14.80
N PRO A 67 -30.32 15.41 15.71
CA PRO A 67 -29.28 14.40 15.64
C PRO A 67 -29.89 13.00 15.77
N ALA A 68 -29.51 12.11 14.85
CA ALA A 68 -29.91 10.72 14.85
C ALA A 68 -29.48 10.04 16.15
N TYR A 69 -30.45 9.45 16.85
CA TYR A 69 -30.24 8.69 18.08
C TYR A 69 -29.35 7.46 17.81
N GLY A 70 -28.29 7.29 18.60
CA GLY A 70 -27.90 5.94 19.05
C GLY A 70 -26.54 5.34 18.69
N TYR A 71 -25.59 6.07 18.09
CA TYR A 71 -24.22 5.55 17.92
C TYR A 71 -23.15 6.57 18.34
N PRO A 72 -22.05 6.14 19.00
CA PRO A 72 -20.95 7.05 19.28
C PRO A 72 -20.38 7.53 17.95
N GLN A 73 -20.51 8.83 17.70
CA GLN A 73 -19.71 9.49 16.68
C GLN A 73 -18.24 9.22 16.98
N PRO A 74 -17.41 8.84 15.98
CA PRO A 74 -15.97 8.80 16.16
C PRO A 74 -15.56 10.14 16.80
N SER A 75 -14.85 10.07 17.93
CA SER A 75 -14.37 11.27 18.62
C SER A 75 -13.60 12.12 17.62
N ALA A 76 -14.16 13.29 17.29
CA ALA A 76 -13.59 14.19 16.29
C ALA A 76 -12.11 14.43 16.61
N GLY A 77 -11.24 14.12 15.66
CA GLY A 77 -9.78 14.30 15.79
C GLY A 77 -8.96 13.04 16.09
N VAL A 78 -9.56 11.87 16.31
CA VAL A 78 -8.79 10.61 16.30
C VAL A 78 -8.47 10.24 14.85
N PRO A 79 -7.18 10.04 14.49
CA PRO A 79 -6.84 9.61 13.15
C PRO A 79 -7.42 8.22 12.86
N THR A 80 -8.12 8.11 11.74
CA THR A 80 -8.88 6.90 11.36
C THR A 80 -8.76 6.69 9.86
N VAL A 81 -8.44 5.48 9.42
CA VAL A 81 -8.42 5.14 7.99
C VAL A 81 -9.82 4.93 7.44
N GLY A 82 -9.96 5.14 6.13
CA GLY A 82 -11.20 5.11 5.40
C GLY A 82 -11.78 3.70 5.26
N PRO A 83 -12.96 3.61 4.62
CA PRO A 83 -13.76 2.40 4.62
C PRO A 83 -13.25 1.31 3.65
N GLY A 84 -12.25 1.62 2.83
CA GLY A 84 -11.91 0.79 1.68
C GLY A 84 -13.06 0.67 0.68
N TYR A 85 -13.00 -0.33 -0.19
CA TYR A 85 -14.02 -0.60 -1.20
C TYR A 85 -14.22 -2.10 -1.43
N GLN A 86 -15.38 -2.43 -1.99
CA GLN A 86 -15.73 -3.80 -2.38
C GLN A 86 -15.58 -4.04 -3.88
N ALA A 87 -15.22 -5.27 -4.23
CA ALA A 87 -15.32 -5.81 -5.58
C ALA A 87 -16.13 -7.12 -5.59
N VAL A 88 -16.93 -7.31 -6.63
CA VAL A 88 -17.74 -8.49 -6.89
C VAL A 88 -17.35 -9.05 -8.25
N LEU A 89 -16.88 -10.30 -8.29
CA LEU A 89 -16.53 -10.99 -9.51
C LEU A 89 -17.50 -12.14 -9.78
N ARG A 90 -17.98 -12.24 -11.01
CA ARG A 90 -18.76 -13.37 -11.52
C ARG A 90 -17.87 -14.27 -12.38
N TYR A 91 -17.97 -15.58 -12.16
CA TYR A 91 -17.23 -16.57 -12.93
C TYR A 91 -18.05 -17.83 -13.17
N ARG A 92 -17.61 -18.66 -14.11
CA ARG A 92 -18.16 -19.99 -14.35
C ARG A 92 -17.39 -21.03 -13.53
N ALA A 93 -18.08 -21.73 -12.64
CA ALA A 93 -17.51 -22.81 -11.84
C ALA A 93 -17.26 -24.08 -12.68
N HIS A 94 -16.55 -25.06 -12.10
CA HIS A 94 -16.16 -26.30 -12.78
C HIS A 94 -17.34 -27.15 -13.24
N ASP A 95 -18.48 -27.04 -12.56
CA ASP A 95 -19.75 -27.71 -12.91
C ASP A 95 -20.55 -26.96 -14.00
N GLY A 96 -20.02 -25.84 -14.50
CA GLY A 96 -20.65 -24.99 -15.50
C GLY A 96 -21.63 -23.96 -14.94
N SER A 97 -21.91 -23.97 -13.63
CA SER A 97 -22.76 -22.98 -12.98
C SER A 97 -22.08 -21.61 -12.88
N GLU A 98 -22.87 -20.54 -12.76
CA GLU A 98 -22.33 -19.21 -12.46
C GLU A 98 -22.22 -19.02 -10.94
N ALA A 99 -21.05 -18.58 -10.49
CA ALA A 99 -20.75 -18.29 -9.10
C ALA A 99 -20.24 -16.86 -8.94
N GLN A 100 -20.26 -16.37 -7.70
CA GLN A 100 -19.79 -15.03 -7.34
C GLN A 100 -18.74 -15.09 -6.25
N LEU A 101 -17.79 -14.16 -6.33
CA LEU A 101 -16.80 -13.93 -5.29
C LEU A 101 -16.81 -12.45 -4.90
N ILE A 102 -16.89 -12.18 -3.60
CA ILE A 102 -16.96 -10.81 -3.05
C ILE A 102 -15.77 -10.59 -2.14
N ARG A 103 -14.97 -9.56 -2.39
CA ARG A 103 -13.86 -9.17 -1.52
C ARG A 103 -13.88 -7.67 -1.26
N ARG A 104 -13.26 -7.27 -0.15
CA ARG A 104 -13.19 -5.88 0.29
C ARG A 104 -11.75 -5.54 0.65
N SER A 105 -11.27 -4.35 0.30
CA SER A 105 -10.06 -3.83 0.94
C SER A 105 -10.34 -3.56 2.41
N ALA A 106 -9.31 -3.71 3.22
CA ALA A 106 -9.30 -3.41 4.63
C ALA A 106 -7.89 -2.91 4.97
N PRO A 107 -7.70 -2.22 6.10
CA PRO A 107 -6.38 -1.73 6.48
C PRO A 107 -5.36 -2.87 6.50
N GLY A 108 -4.31 -2.73 5.71
CA GLY A 108 -3.29 -3.75 5.58
C GLY A 108 -3.65 -4.96 4.72
N MET A 109 -4.78 -4.94 4.03
CA MET A 109 -5.13 -5.96 3.04
C MET A 109 -4.90 -5.44 1.63
N PRO A 110 -4.48 -6.30 0.68
CA PRO A 110 -4.39 -5.92 -0.72
C PRO A 110 -5.71 -5.37 -1.26
N HIS A 111 -5.65 -4.68 -2.39
CA HIS A 111 -6.85 -4.32 -3.16
C HIS A 111 -7.70 -5.58 -3.45
N PRO A 112 -9.04 -5.47 -3.40
CA PRO A 112 -9.94 -6.63 -3.52
C PRO A 112 -9.77 -7.37 -4.85
N GLU A 113 -9.34 -6.73 -5.94
CA GLU A 113 -9.07 -7.41 -7.22
C GLU A 113 -7.88 -8.37 -7.12
N TRP A 114 -6.84 -8.02 -6.38
CA TRP A 114 -5.73 -8.92 -6.10
C TRP A 114 -6.12 -10.06 -5.15
N GLN A 115 -6.98 -9.78 -4.15
CA GLN A 115 -7.53 -10.82 -3.28
C GLN A 115 -8.34 -11.84 -4.10
N ILE A 116 -9.21 -11.36 -4.98
CA ILE A 116 -10.02 -12.18 -5.88
C ILE A 116 -9.14 -13.01 -6.81
N LEU A 117 -8.10 -12.41 -7.43
CA LEU A 117 -7.17 -13.14 -8.28
C LEU A 117 -6.51 -14.30 -7.54
N HIS A 118 -6.01 -14.05 -6.33
CA HIS A 118 -5.35 -15.08 -5.53
C HIS A 118 -6.31 -16.23 -5.20
N GLU A 119 -7.54 -15.91 -4.85
CA GLU A 119 -8.54 -16.90 -4.50
C GLU A 119 -9.05 -17.72 -5.68
N LEU A 120 -9.28 -17.09 -6.84
CA LEU A 120 -9.61 -17.83 -8.06
C LEU A 120 -8.50 -18.83 -8.40
N ARG A 121 -7.23 -18.44 -8.26
CA ARG A 121 -6.08 -19.35 -8.42
C ARG A 121 -6.12 -20.49 -7.41
N ALA A 122 -6.40 -20.20 -6.14
CA ALA A 122 -6.51 -21.22 -5.09
C ALA A 122 -7.66 -22.22 -5.36
N MET A 123 -8.76 -21.75 -5.95
CA MET A 123 -9.89 -22.58 -6.38
C MET A 123 -9.67 -23.28 -7.73
N ASN A 124 -8.51 -23.07 -8.38
CA ASN A 124 -8.24 -23.55 -9.74
C ASN A 124 -9.30 -23.10 -10.76
N VAL A 125 -9.85 -21.89 -10.60
CA VAL A 125 -10.74 -21.27 -11.58
C VAL A 125 -9.86 -20.61 -12.65
N PRO A 126 -9.98 -21.04 -13.91
CA PRO A 126 -9.11 -20.52 -14.95
C PRO A 126 -9.53 -19.10 -15.37
N PRO A 127 -8.60 -18.22 -15.81
CA PRO A 127 -8.91 -16.82 -16.08
C PRO A 127 -10.02 -16.59 -17.12
N GLN A 128 -10.12 -17.47 -18.13
CA GLN A 128 -11.17 -17.45 -19.16
C GLN A 128 -12.58 -17.74 -18.63
N ALA A 129 -12.71 -18.29 -17.41
CA ALA A 129 -14.00 -18.51 -16.77
C ALA A 129 -14.55 -17.25 -16.10
N VAL A 130 -13.75 -16.19 -15.97
CA VAL A 130 -14.22 -14.90 -15.44
C VAL A 130 -15.12 -14.21 -16.45
N LEU A 131 -16.29 -13.76 -15.99
CA LEU A 131 -17.34 -13.16 -16.81
C LEU A 131 -17.45 -11.64 -16.58
N GLU A 132 -17.46 -11.21 -15.32
CA GLU A 132 -17.68 -9.81 -14.94
C GLU A 132 -16.93 -9.46 -13.66
N LEU A 133 -16.45 -8.22 -13.57
CA LEU A 133 -15.97 -7.61 -12.34
C LEU A 133 -16.67 -6.26 -12.15
N HIS A 134 -17.31 -6.10 -10.99
CA HIS A 134 -17.93 -4.85 -10.56
C HIS A 134 -17.25 -4.34 -9.29
N THR A 135 -16.81 -3.08 -9.28
CA THR A 135 -16.14 -2.46 -8.13
C THR A 135 -16.88 -1.21 -7.64
N GLU A 136 -16.87 -0.93 -6.35
CA GLU A 136 -17.43 0.34 -5.85
C GLU A 136 -16.57 1.54 -6.29
N LEU A 137 -15.26 1.34 -6.42
CA LEU A 137 -14.29 2.33 -6.88
C LEU A 137 -13.52 1.79 -8.08
N GLY A 138 -13.29 2.61 -9.10
CA GLY A 138 -12.58 2.19 -10.32
C GLY A 138 -11.20 1.62 -10.02
N SER A 139 -10.88 0.47 -10.63
CA SER A 139 -9.61 -0.23 -10.42
C SER A 139 -8.41 0.67 -10.69
N CYS A 140 -7.48 0.76 -9.74
CA CYS A 140 -6.41 1.75 -9.79
C CYS A 140 -5.34 1.45 -10.85
N GLU A 141 -4.64 2.51 -11.27
CA GLU A 141 -3.41 2.47 -12.08
C GLU A 141 -2.26 3.14 -11.33
N LEU A 142 -2.18 2.84 -10.04
CA LEU A 142 -1.34 3.51 -9.05
C LEU A 142 -0.33 2.52 -8.43
N PRO A 143 0.78 3.03 -7.88
CA PRO A 143 1.68 2.21 -7.08
C PRO A 143 0.96 1.55 -5.91
N GLY A 144 1.45 0.40 -5.47
CA GLY A 144 0.80 -0.38 -4.40
C GLY A 144 -0.28 -1.32 -4.89
N GLY A 145 -0.70 -1.24 -6.16
CA GLY A 145 -1.45 -2.33 -6.76
C GLY A 145 -2.19 -2.00 -8.03
N TYR A 146 -1.49 -1.70 -9.13
CA TYR A 146 -1.98 -1.49 -10.52
C TYR A 146 -3.06 -2.49 -11.01
N CYS A 147 -4.27 -2.42 -10.44
CA CYS A 147 -5.34 -3.38 -10.60
C CYS A 147 -5.84 -3.39 -12.04
N ALA A 148 -6.03 -2.22 -12.66
CA ALA A 148 -6.51 -2.17 -14.04
C ALA A 148 -5.54 -2.84 -15.01
N ARG A 149 -4.22 -2.74 -14.78
CA ARG A 149 -3.22 -3.47 -15.57
C ARG A 149 -3.34 -4.97 -15.35
N MET A 150 -3.36 -5.41 -14.10
CA MET A 150 -3.52 -6.83 -13.74
C MET A 150 -4.77 -7.43 -14.38
N ILE A 151 -5.91 -6.72 -14.31
CA ILE A 151 -7.18 -7.14 -14.89
C ILE A 151 -7.07 -7.27 -16.41
N ARG A 152 -6.50 -6.28 -17.10
CA ARG A 152 -6.32 -6.34 -18.58
C ARG A 152 -5.46 -7.52 -19.00
N GLU A 153 -4.40 -7.82 -18.25
CA GLU A 153 -3.49 -8.93 -18.54
C GLU A 153 -4.08 -10.30 -18.19
N THR A 154 -4.97 -10.37 -17.19
CA THR A 154 -5.47 -11.65 -16.64
C THR A 154 -6.86 -12.01 -17.12
N TRP A 155 -7.78 -11.04 -17.19
CA TRP A 155 -9.19 -11.22 -17.54
C TRP A 155 -9.60 -10.33 -18.73
N PRO A 156 -8.92 -10.42 -19.89
CA PRO A 156 -9.14 -9.52 -21.02
C PRO A 156 -10.57 -9.57 -21.58
N GLN A 157 -11.28 -10.68 -21.38
CA GLN A 157 -12.65 -10.87 -21.85
C GLN A 157 -13.74 -10.41 -20.85
N ALA A 158 -13.37 -10.13 -19.60
CA ALA A 158 -14.36 -9.84 -18.55
C ALA A 158 -14.97 -8.44 -18.73
N ARG A 159 -16.28 -8.32 -18.46
CA ARG A 159 -16.92 -7.00 -18.40
C ARG A 159 -16.53 -6.29 -17.10
N ILE A 160 -15.89 -5.13 -17.21
CA ILE A 160 -15.45 -4.33 -16.05
C ILE A 160 -16.39 -3.14 -15.87
N THR A 161 -16.91 -2.95 -14.66
CA THR A 161 -17.75 -1.79 -14.31
C THR A 161 -17.39 -1.28 -12.92
N SER A 162 -17.63 0.01 -12.67
CA SER A 162 -17.44 0.61 -11.36
C SER A 162 -18.51 1.63 -11.02
N ILE A 163 -18.78 1.86 -9.74
CA ILE A 163 -19.71 2.90 -9.28
C ILE A 163 -19.09 4.29 -9.41
N ALA A 164 -17.92 4.50 -8.79
CA ALA A 164 -17.18 5.76 -8.87
C ALA A 164 -15.88 5.60 -9.68
N PRO A 165 -15.51 6.56 -10.56
CA PRO A 165 -14.20 6.58 -11.18
C PRO A 165 -13.12 6.97 -10.16
N TYR A 166 -11.92 6.38 -10.23
CA TYR A 166 -10.80 6.74 -9.32
C TYR A 166 -9.71 7.59 -10.00
N GLY A 167 -9.46 7.38 -11.30
CA GLY A 167 -8.51 8.18 -12.07
C GLY A 167 -7.04 8.00 -11.66
N ARG A 168 -6.17 8.91 -12.14
CA ARG A 168 -4.71 8.82 -11.99
C ARG A 168 -4.12 9.99 -11.22
N ASP A 169 -4.63 11.20 -11.40
CA ASP A 169 -4.21 12.40 -10.68
C ASP A 169 -4.98 12.58 -9.36
N HIS A 170 -4.41 13.34 -8.44
CA HIS A 170 -4.92 13.54 -7.10
C HIS A 170 -6.35 14.08 -7.08
N ALA A 171 -6.70 15.02 -7.96
CA ALA A 171 -8.05 15.58 -7.99
C ALA A 171 -9.09 14.51 -8.36
N SER A 172 -8.80 13.70 -9.38
CA SER A 172 -9.67 12.59 -9.77
C SER A 172 -9.81 11.53 -8.66
N ARG A 173 -8.73 11.23 -7.93
CA ARG A 173 -8.74 10.27 -6.82
C ARG A 173 -9.56 10.77 -5.64
N GLN A 174 -9.42 12.05 -5.27
CA GLN A 174 -10.23 12.67 -4.22
C GLN A 174 -11.72 12.71 -4.60
N GLN A 175 -12.03 13.01 -5.87
CA GLN A 175 -13.41 12.99 -6.35
C GLN A 175 -14.01 11.58 -6.29
N GLY A 176 -13.26 10.56 -6.74
CA GLY A 176 -13.68 9.16 -6.68
C GLY A 176 -13.97 8.68 -5.27
N MET A 177 -13.08 8.99 -4.32
CA MET A 177 -13.29 8.68 -2.90
C MET A 177 -14.49 9.41 -2.32
N GLY A 178 -14.71 10.68 -2.69
CA GLY A 178 -15.89 11.44 -2.28
C GLY A 178 -17.20 10.78 -2.74
N GLN A 179 -17.25 10.32 -3.99
CA GLN A 179 -18.42 9.59 -4.53
C GLN A 179 -18.63 8.25 -3.83
N LEU A 180 -17.55 7.51 -3.56
CA LEU A 180 -17.60 6.24 -2.83
C LEU A 180 -18.19 6.43 -1.42
N ILE A 181 -17.72 7.44 -0.69
CA ILE A 181 -18.18 7.75 0.67
C ILE A 181 -19.66 8.17 0.66
N ALA A 182 -20.06 8.99 -0.31
CA ALA A 182 -21.47 9.38 -0.47
C ALA A 182 -22.35 8.14 -0.74
N HIS A 183 -21.93 7.27 -1.65
CA HIS A 183 -22.62 6.02 -1.96
C HIS A 183 -22.76 5.09 -0.74
N HIS A 184 -21.70 4.94 0.06
CA HIS A 184 -21.75 4.18 1.31
C HIS A 184 -22.71 4.80 2.33
N GLY A 185 -22.77 6.13 2.41
CA GLY A 185 -23.71 6.86 3.25
C GLY A 185 -25.17 6.64 2.83
N GLU A 186 -25.44 6.65 1.53
CA GLU A 186 -26.77 6.32 0.97
C GLU A 186 -27.16 4.88 1.33
N LEU A 187 -26.28 3.90 1.10
CA LEU A 187 -26.53 2.50 1.45
C LEU A 187 -26.81 2.29 2.94
N HIS A 188 -26.12 3.01 3.83
CA HIS A 188 -26.40 2.96 5.26
C HIS A 188 -27.81 3.46 5.57
N GLN A 189 -28.22 4.59 4.96
CA GLN A 189 -29.52 5.21 5.21
C GLN A 189 -30.69 4.41 4.65
N VAL A 190 -30.52 3.79 3.47
CA VAL A 190 -31.64 3.18 2.72
C VAL A 190 -31.73 1.66 2.90
N ALA A 191 -30.64 0.99 3.27
CA ALA A 191 -30.57 -0.47 3.30
C ALA A 191 -30.06 -1.02 4.65
N ASP A 192 -30.08 -0.21 5.72
CA ASP A 192 -29.51 -0.54 7.03
C ASP A 192 -28.09 -1.12 6.95
N GLY A 193 -27.31 -0.67 5.94
CA GLY A 193 -25.93 -1.09 5.74
C GLY A 193 -25.05 -0.67 6.92
N PRO A 194 -23.86 -1.26 7.12
CA PRO A 194 -22.96 -0.82 8.19
C PRO A 194 -22.46 0.61 7.94
N VAL A 195 -22.30 1.39 9.03
CA VAL A 195 -21.67 2.72 8.96
C VAL A 195 -20.24 2.58 8.47
N ARG A 196 -19.89 3.37 7.46
CA ARG A 196 -18.57 3.39 6.82
C ARG A 196 -18.04 4.83 6.88
N PRO A 197 -17.31 5.21 7.94
CA PRO A 197 -16.89 6.58 8.14
C PRO A 197 -15.84 6.99 7.10
N ALA A 198 -15.84 8.28 6.75
CA ALA A 198 -14.78 8.89 5.96
C ALA A 198 -13.43 8.84 6.70
N PRO A 199 -12.29 8.79 5.97
CA PRO A 199 -10.98 8.86 6.60
C PRO A 199 -10.78 10.19 7.34
N VAL A 200 -10.21 10.11 8.54
CA VAL A 200 -9.74 11.26 9.32
C VAL A 200 -8.22 11.29 9.22
N ARG A 201 -7.72 11.95 8.17
CA ARG A 201 -6.29 12.02 7.86
C ARG A 201 -5.57 13.00 8.78
N ALA A 202 -4.45 12.59 9.35
CA ALA A 202 -3.57 13.50 10.08
C ALA A 202 -2.72 14.32 9.09
N PRO A 203 -2.46 15.61 9.37
CA PRO A 203 -1.57 16.41 8.54
C PRO A 203 -0.14 15.85 8.57
N LEU A 204 0.64 16.15 7.52
CA LEU A 204 2.08 15.85 7.50
C LEU A 204 2.75 16.55 8.71
N PRO A 205 3.41 15.81 9.61
CA PRO A 205 4.05 16.41 10.75
C PRO A 205 5.31 17.16 10.31
N GLN A 206 5.57 18.31 10.95
CA GLN A 206 6.86 18.99 10.80
C GLN A 206 7.90 18.25 11.64
N VAL A 207 8.73 17.47 10.96
CA VAL A 207 9.80 16.66 11.57
C VAL A 207 11.16 17.11 11.07
N GLN A 208 12.17 16.99 11.93
CA GLN A 208 13.56 17.23 11.53
C GLN A 208 14.06 16.03 10.70
N PRO A 209 14.58 16.25 9.48
CA PRO A 209 15.19 15.19 8.69
C PRO A 209 16.37 14.55 9.43
N VAL A 210 16.47 13.22 9.37
CA VAL A 210 17.62 12.52 9.93
C VAL A 210 18.85 12.70 9.04
N PRO A 211 20.06 12.83 9.62
CA PRO A 211 21.28 12.90 8.83
C PRO A 211 21.47 11.65 7.94
N PRO A 212 22.12 11.79 6.76
CA PRO A 212 22.53 10.64 5.97
C PRO A 212 23.44 9.69 6.76
N VAL A 213 23.26 8.40 6.53
CA VAL A 213 24.02 7.34 7.20
C VAL A 213 24.92 6.62 6.20
N PRO A 214 26.03 6.00 6.64
CA PRO A 214 26.92 5.27 5.73
C PRO A 214 26.23 4.01 5.16
N PRO A 215 26.67 3.48 4.01
CA PRO A 215 26.06 2.33 3.34
C PRO A 215 25.92 1.09 4.23
N GLU A 216 26.85 0.88 5.16
CA GLU A 216 26.84 -0.24 6.10
C GLU A 216 25.65 -0.14 7.07
N ALA A 217 25.29 1.07 7.51
CA ALA A 217 24.11 1.30 8.34
C ALA A 217 22.82 1.08 7.53
N VAL A 218 22.78 1.53 6.26
CA VAL A 218 21.66 1.24 5.34
C VAL A 218 21.50 -0.29 5.16
N ALA A 219 22.61 -1.01 5.00
CA ALA A 219 22.61 -2.46 4.88
C ALA A 219 22.04 -3.16 6.12
N GLN A 220 22.37 -2.67 7.31
CA GLN A 220 21.83 -3.18 8.57
C GLN A 220 20.32 -2.93 8.70
N GLU A 221 19.85 -1.72 8.38
CA GLU A 221 18.43 -1.39 8.38
C GLU A 221 17.64 -2.29 7.43
N LEU A 222 18.17 -2.53 6.22
CA LEU A 222 17.56 -3.39 5.22
C LEU A 222 17.57 -4.87 5.63
N ALA A 223 18.69 -5.36 6.16
CA ALA A 223 18.81 -6.73 6.69
C ALA A 223 17.82 -7.00 7.83
N GLY A 224 17.59 -6.02 8.71
CA GLY A 224 16.58 -6.14 9.78
C GLY A 224 15.13 -6.21 9.27
N ALA A 225 14.87 -5.74 8.05
CA ALA A 225 13.55 -5.79 7.42
C ALA A 225 13.35 -7.07 6.60
N PHE A 226 14.31 -7.42 5.74
CA PHE A 226 14.16 -8.46 4.70
C PHE A 226 15.01 -9.72 4.92
N GLY A 227 15.93 -9.73 5.89
CA GLY A 227 16.80 -10.87 6.15
C GLY A 227 17.55 -11.32 4.87
N PRO A 228 17.41 -12.59 4.44
CA PRO A 228 18.06 -13.09 3.24
C PRO A 228 17.43 -12.59 1.93
N GLY A 229 16.25 -11.96 1.96
CA GLY A 229 15.52 -11.47 0.78
C GLY A 229 16.10 -10.19 0.18
N ILE A 230 17.43 -10.09 0.08
CA ILE A 230 18.14 -8.91 -0.41
C ILE A 230 18.90 -9.26 -1.69
N CYS A 231 18.67 -8.48 -2.75
CA CYS A 231 19.41 -8.51 -4.00
C CYS A 231 20.62 -7.57 -3.89
N ARG A 232 21.84 -8.13 -3.85
CA ARG A 232 23.10 -7.36 -3.89
C ARG A 232 23.73 -7.43 -5.27
N PHE A 233 24.55 -6.43 -5.57
CA PHE A 233 25.23 -6.28 -6.85
C PHE A 233 26.74 -6.35 -6.66
N ASP A 234 27.43 -6.95 -7.62
CA ASP A 234 28.89 -6.97 -7.66
C ASP A 234 29.44 -5.66 -8.25
N GLN A 235 30.70 -5.34 -7.96
CA GLN A 235 31.35 -4.12 -8.46
C GLN A 235 31.28 -3.99 -10.00
N ARG A 236 31.37 -5.11 -10.71
CA ARG A 236 31.26 -5.15 -12.19
C ARG A 236 29.85 -4.79 -12.67
N GLN A 237 28.81 -5.17 -11.92
CA GLN A 237 27.42 -4.92 -12.33
C GLN A 237 27.05 -3.44 -12.25
N VAL A 238 27.73 -2.69 -11.39
CA VAL A 238 27.52 -1.24 -11.18
C VAL A 238 28.57 -0.36 -11.86
N SER A 239 29.50 -0.95 -12.63
CA SER A 239 30.62 -0.23 -13.23
C SER A 239 30.28 0.51 -14.53
N ARG A 240 28.99 0.72 -14.84
CA ARG A 240 28.59 1.47 -16.04
C ARG A 240 29.00 2.93 -15.89
N GLN A 241 29.49 3.52 -16.98
CA GLN A 241 29.79 4.94 -17.03
C GLN A 241 28.53 5.77 -16.74
N GLY A 242 28.65 6.74 -15.83
CA GLY A 242 27.55 7.63 -15.45
C GLY A 242 26.75 7.16 -14.23
N VAL A 243 26.98 5.96 -13.70
CA VAL A 243 26.45 5.55 -12.39
C VAL A 243 27.11 6.40 -11.31
N PRO A 244 26.36 7.15 -10.49
CA PRO A 244 26.95 7.90 -9.38
C PRO A 244 27.59 6.96 -8.35
N GLU A 245 28.74 7.36 -7.78
CA GLU A 245 29.48 6.53 -6.81
C GLU A 245 28.61 6.11 -5.61
N LEU A 246 27.77 7.02 -5.11
CA LEU A 246 26.84 6.72 -4.02
C LEU A 246 25.82 5.64 -4.38
N VAL A 247 25.35 5.62 -5.63
CA VAL A 247 24.41 4.61 -6.15
C VAL A 247 25.11 3.26 -6.23
N ALA A 248 26.30 3.20 -6.85
CA ALA A 248 27.09 1.98 -6.96
C ALA A 248 27.40 1.39 -5.58
N ARG A 249 27.90 2.22 -4.66
CA ARG A 249 28.22 1.80 -3.29
C ARG A 249 27.00 1.29 -2.53
N THR A 250 25.84 1.92 -2.69
CA THR A 250 24.60 1.47 -2.03
C THR A 250 24.15 0.10 -2.56
N LEU A 251 24.20 -0.13 -3.87
CA LEU A 251 23.83 -1.41 -4.48
C LEU A 251 24.76 -2.55 -4.08
N VAL A 252 26.07 -2.27 -3.92
CA VAL A 252 27.06 -3.27 -3.52
C VAL A 252 26.94 -3.62 -2.02
N TRP A 253 26.91 -2.61 -1.15
CA TRP A 253 26.94 -2.82 0.30
C TRP A 253 25.57 -3.16 0.88
N ALA A 254 24.57 -2.32 0.59
CA ALA A 254 23.22 -2.49 1.12
C ALA A 254 22.39 -3.46 0.26
N GLY A 255 22.42 -3.28 -1.06
CA GLY A 255 21.52 -3.97 -1.98
C GLY A 255 20.11 -3.40 -1.96
N LEU A 256 19.16 -4.16 -2.50
CA LEU A 256 17.74 -3.83 -2.61
C LEU A 256 16.88 -4.98 -2.06
N PRO A 257 15.63 -4.74 -1.61
CA PRO A 257 14.69 -5.84 -1.40
C PRO A 257 14.55 -6.65 -2.70
N ALA A 258 14.73 -7.97 -2.65
CA ALA A 258 14.64 -8.81 -3.84
C ALA A 258 13.19 -8.86 -4.36
N ASP A 259 12.25 -9.10 -3.46
CA ASP A 259 10.81 -9.08 -3.68
C ASP A 259 10.14 -8.44 -2.46
N PHE A 260 9.40 -7.37 -2.70
CA PHE A 260 8.50 -6.77 -1.74
C PHE A 260 7.20 -6.35 -2.41
N GLY A 261 6.52 -7.31 -3.05
CA GLY A 261 5.23 -7.09 -3.65
C GLY A 261 4.16 -6.60 -2.65
N PRO A 262 3.30 -5.64 -3.01
CA PRO A 262 3.13 -5.07 -4.35
C PRO A 262 4.01 -3.84 -4.65
N PHE A 263 4.97 -3.51 -3.80
CA PHE A 263 5.70 -2.23 -3.85
C PHE A 263 6.90 -2.24 -4.76
N PHE A 264 7.68 -3.32 -4.73
CA PHE A 264 8.97 -3.34 -5.39
C PHE A 264 9.47 -4.75 -5.68
N TRP A 265 10.07 -4.91 -6.86
CA TRP A 265 10.88 -6.07 -7.25
C TRP A 265 12.20 -5.58 -7.83
N ALA A 266 13.32 -6.08 -7.30
CA ALA A 266 14.64 -5.69 -7.80
C ALA A 266 14.85 -6.18 -9.23
N GLN A 267 15.52 -5.36 -10.05
CA GLN A 267 15.94 -5.71 -11.39
C GLN A 267 17.34 -6.36 -11.31
N PRO A 268 17.50 -7.65 -11.65
CA PRO A 268 18.82 -8.26 -11.74
C PRO A 268 19.68 -7.57 -12.79
N ALA A 269 20.99 -7.44 -12.51
CA ALA A 269 21.96 -6.87 -13.44
C ALA A 269 22.61 -7.95 -14.30
N HIS A 270 22.49 -7.83 -15.63
CA HIS A 270 23.13 -8.74 -16.59
C HIS A 270 23.57 -8.00 -17.88
N PRO A 271 24.89 -7.86 -18.16
CA PRO A 271 26.01 -8.00 -17.22
C PRO A 271 26.12 -6.80 -16.25
N VAL A 272 25.38 -5.73 -16.50
CA VAL A 272 25.36 -4.47 -15.74
C VAL A 272 23.91 -3.99 -15.56
N VAL A 273 23.65 -3.09 -14.60
CA VAL A 273 22.31 -2.53 -14.31
C VAL A 273 21.73 -1.85 -15.57
N PRO A 274 20.65 -2.33 -16.20
CA PRO A 274 20.25 -1.84 -17.51
C PRO A 274 19.72 -0.39 -17.47
N THR A 275 19.82 0.31 -18.60
CA THR A 275 19.04 1.54 -18.82
C THR A 275 17.59 1.20 -19.16
N LEU A 276 16.68 2.16 -19.03
CA LEU A 276 15.29 1.97 -19.42
C LEU A 276 15.15 1.69 -20.93
N ALA A 277 16.02 2.28 -21.77
CA ALA A 277 16.07 1.99 -23.20
C ALA A 277 16.47 0.54 -23.49
N GLU A 278 17.47 0.01 -22.79
CA GLU A 278 17.88 -1.41 -22.90
C GLU A 278 16.78 -2.35 -22.40
N LEU A 279 16.11 -2.01 -21.29
CA LEU A 279 14.97 -2.79 -20.80
C LEU A 279 13.80 -2.78 -21.79
N ALA A 280 13.51 -1.64 -22.43
CA ALA A 280 12.47 -1.55 -23.45
C ALA A 280 12.82 -2.41 -24.68
N ALA A 281 14.08 -2.40 -25.11
CA ALA A 281 14.56 -3.26 -26.20
C ALA A 281 14.41 -4.75 -25.84
N GLN A 282 14.75 -5.15 -24.61
CA GLN A 282 14.56 -6.52 -24.12
C GLN A 282 13.08 -6.94 -24.10
N ARG A 283 12.18 -6.02 -23.76
CA ARG A 283 10.72 -6.24 -23.77
C ARG A 283 10.08 -6.07 -25.15
N GLN A 284 10.86 -5.70 -26.17
CA GLN A 284 10.39 -5.41 -27.53
C GLN A 284 9.28 -4.35 -27.59
N VAL A 285 9.35 -3.35 -26.71
CA VAL A 285 8.43 -2.20 -26.67
C VAL A 285 9.14 -0.93 -27.11
N ARG A 286 8.36 0.05 -27.59
CA ARG A 286 8.92 1.34 -28.04
C ARG A 286 9.32 2.20 -26.83
N PRO A 287 10.61 2.55 -26.66
CA PRO A 287 11.03 3.44 -25.58
C PRO A 287 10.67 4.90 -25.87
N ALA A 288 10.56 5.71 -24.82
CA ALA A 288 10.55 7.16 -24.93
C ALA A 288 11.94 7.69 -25.32
N ALA A 289 11.99 8.90 -25.88
CA ALA A 289 13.23 9.52 -26.37
C ALA A 289 14.31 9.71 -25.28
N ASP A 290 13.88 9.89 -24.04
CA ASP A 290 14.75 10.10 -22.87
C ASP A 290 15.07 8.81 -22.11
N ALA A 291 14.63 7.63 -22.58
CA ALA A 291 14.78 6.36 -21.87
C ALA A 291 16.26 5.98 -21.55
N GLY A 292 17.23 6.51 -22.29
CA GLY A 292 18.65 6.32 -21.99
C GLY A 292 19.14 7.02 -20.71
N SER A 293 18.35 7.94 -20.15
CA SER A 293 18.68 8.76 -18.98
C SER A 293 18.29 8.13 -17.64
N TYR A 294 17.77 6.90 -17.66
CA TYR A 294 17.25 6.21 -16.48
C TYR A 294 17.91 4.84 -16.32
N LEU A 295 18.54 4.59 -15.18
CA LEU A 295 19.07 3.28 -14.81
C LEU A 295 18.03 2.49 -14.02
N VAL A 296 17.62 1.32 -14.50
CA VAL A 296 16.57 0.53 -13.87
C VAL A 296 17.12 -0.29 -12.70
N VAL A 297 16.65 0.02 -11.49
CA VAL A 297 16.98 -0.74 -10.26
C VAL A 297 15.88 -1.73 -9.88
N GLY A 298 14.67 -1.56 -10.41
CA GLY A 298 13.56 -2.47 -10.15
C GLY A 298 12.26 -2.05 -10.83
N SER A 299 11.15 -2.59 -10.33
CA SER A 299 9.80 -2.28 -10.80
C SER A 299 8.83 -2.29 -9.64
N ASP A 300 7.78 -1.46 -9.71
CA ASP A 300 6.61 -1.51 -8.83
C ASP A 300 5.43 -2.23 -9.50
N PHE A 301 5.74 -3.22 -10.35
CA PHE A 301 4.85 -3.91 -11.28
C PHE A 301 4.34 -3.03 -12.44
N GLY A 302 3.87 -1.81 -12.19
CA GLY A 302 3.33 -0.93 -13.22
C GLY A 302 4.39 -0.15 -14.02
N ARG A 303 5.42 0.33 -13.34
CA ARG A 303 6.49 1.18 -13.87
C ARG A 303 7.87 0.59 -13.53
N ALA A 304 8.89 1.04 -14.23
CA ALA A 304 10.27 0.80 -13.85
C ALA A 304 10.69 1.83 -12.79
N ILE A 305 11.29 1.36 -11.71
CA ILE A 305 11.91 2.19 -10.69
C ILE A 305 13.36 2.41 -11.10
N CYS A 306 13.73 3.67 -11.28
CA CYS A 306 14.98 4.06 -11.91
C CYS A 306 15.74 5.10 -11.11
N VAL A 307 17.07 5.09 -11.23
CA VAL A 307 17.93 6.23 -10.90
C VAL A 307 17.97 7.15 -12.11
N GLN A 308 17.64 8.42 -11.93
CA GLN A 308 17.73 9.44 -12.98
C GLN A 308 19.15 10.00 -13.08
N TYR A 309 19.70 10.06 -14.30
CA TYR A 309 20.98 10.73 -14.54
C TYR A 309 20.91 12.24 -14.30
N GLY A 310 22.02 12.80 -13.82
CA GLY A 310 22.16 14.22 -13.49
C GLY A 310 21.69 14.57 -12.06
N THR A 311 20.58 13.99 -11.60
CA THR A 311 20.03 14.27 -10.26
C THR A 311 20.27 13.15 -9.24
N ALA A 312 20.47 11.91 -9.71
CA ALA A 312 20.50 10.69 -8.90
C ALA A 312 19.21 10.41 -8.10
N HIS A 313 18.12 11.13 -8.40
CA HIS A 313 16.80 10.86 -7.83
C HIS A 313 16.29 9.48 -8.23
N ILE A 314 15.48 8.88 -7.36
CA ILE A 314 14.71 7.69 -7.70
C ILE A 314 13.36 8.13 -8.27
N VAL A 315 13.03 7.60 -9.45
CA VAL A 315 11.82 7.94 -10.19
C VAL A 315 11.14 6.69 -10.73
N ALA A 316 9.81 6.70 -10.81
CA ALA A 316 9.03 5.66 -11.45
C ALA A 316 8.63 6.10 -12.87
N VAL A 317 9.05 5.33 -13.87
CA VAL A 317 8.92 5.67 -15.30
C VAL A 317 8.25 4.53 -16.07
N PRO A 318 7.26 4.81 -16.94
CA PRO A 318 6.75 3.80 -17.87
C PRO A 318 7.86 3.28 -18.79
N VAL A 319 7.93 1.97 -19.02
CA VAL A 319 8.92 1.38 -19.93
C VAL A 319 8.58 1.68 -21.40
N GLU A 320 7.29 1.66 -21.71
CA GLU A 320 6.78 1.98 -23.04
C GLU A 320 6.44 3.48 -23.14
N ALA A 321 6.73 4.08 -24.30
CA ALA A 321 6.37 5.45 -24.60
C ALA A 321 4.84 5.64 -24.68
N GLY A 322 4.39 6.90 -24.57
CA GLY A 322 3.01 7.25 -24.89
C GLY A 322 2.66 6.88 -26.33
N ALA A 323 1.35 6.82 -26.65
CA ALA A 323 0.87 6.50 -28.01
C ALA A 323 1.43 7.44 -29.09
N ASP A 324 1.75 8.68 -28.72
CA ASP A 324 2.40 9.70 -29.55
C ASP A 324 3.94 9.60 -29.59
N GLY A 325 4.51 8.60 -28.91
CA GLY A 325 5.95 8.40 -28.75
C GLY A 325 6.62 9.36 -27.77
N ARG A 326 5.86 10.18 -27.04
CA ARG A 326 6.43 11.17 -26.10
C ARG A 326 6.79 10.52 -24.77
N ALA A 327 7.77 11.14 -24.11
CA ALA A 327 8.14 10.81 -22.74
C ALA A 327 7.01 11.19 -21.78
N HIS A 328 6.73 10.30 -20.82
CA HIS A 328 5.90 10.62 -19.68
C HIS A 328 6.74 11.32 -18.62
N ALA A 329 6.15 12.28 -17.91
CA ALA A 329 6.80 12.88 -16.75
C ALA A 329 7.16 11.77 -15.73
N PRO A 330 8.43 11.65 -15.32
CA PRO A 330 8.84 10.71 -14.28
C PRO A 330 8.12 11.03 -12.97
N GLN A 331 7.57 10.02 -12.31
CA GLN A 331 7.00 10.19 -10.99
C GLN A 331 8.13 10.15 -9.96
N PHE A 332 8.25 11.20 -9.13
CA PHE A 332 9.26 11.24 -8.09
C PHE A 332 9.00 10.18 -7.01
N VAL A 333 10.05 9.46 -6.61
CA VAL A 333 10.01 8.45 -5.55
C VAL A 333 10.84 8.90 -4.36
N ASN A 334 12.15 9.09 -4.54
CA ASN A 334 13.04 9.52 -3.46
C ASN A 334 14.17 10.42 -3.96
N SER A 335 14.74 11.20 -3.04
CA SER A 335 15.89 12.08 -3.27
C SER A 335 17.15 11.31 -3.67
N GLY A 336 17.24 10.02 -3.37
CA GLY A 336 18.38 9.18 -3.71
C GLY A 336 18.16 7.72 -3.40
N LEU A 337 19.11 6.89 -3.85
CA LEU A 337 19.05 5.45 -3.62
C LEU A 337 19.17 5.06 -2.14
N PRO A 338 20.07 5.66 -1.32
CA PRO A 338 20.09 5.38 0.12
C PRO A 338 18.74 5.66 0.79
N GLU A 339 18.13 6.80 0.50
CA GLU A 339 16.83 7.21 1.04
C GLU A 339 15.73 6.21 0.65
N PHE A 340 15.67 5.81 -0.63
CA PHE A 340 14.75 4.79 -1.11
C PHE A 340 14.91 3.46 -0.36
N VAL A 341 16.14 2.97 -0.21
CA VAL A 341 16.42 1.71 0.50
C VAL A 341 16.00 1.77 1.96
N ARG A 342 16.24 2.91 2.63
CA ARG A 342 15.82 3.12 4.03
C ARG A 342 14.31 3.22 4.16
N CYS A 343 13.62 3.91 3.24
CA CYS A 343 12.16 3.97 3.19
C CYS A 343 11.54 2.58 2.94
N MET A 344 12.14 1.78 2.06
CA MET A 344 11.75 0.38 1.84
C MET A 344 11.98 -0.49 3.08
N ALA A 345 13.11 -0.32 3.77
CA ALA A 345 13.39 -1.01 5.03
C ALA A 345 12.38 -0.62 6.13
N LEU A 346 12.03 0.66 6.23
CA LEU A 346 10.99 1.16 7.13
C LEU A 346 9.65 0.49 6.83
N LEU A 347 9.20 0.55 5.57
CA LEU A 347 7.95 -0.08 5.16
C LEU A 347 8.00 -1.59 5.46
N GLY A 348 9.07 -2.29 5.09
CA GLY A 348 9.22 -3.73 5.37
C GLY A 348 9.10 -4.09 6.86
N ARG A 349 9.70 -3.29 7.76
CA ARG A 349 9.57 -3.50 9.22
C ARG A 349 8.15 -3.29 9.73
N MET A 350 7.47 -2.24 9.23
CA MET A 350 6.14 -1.86 9.70
C MET A 350 5.02 -2.65 9.04
N TRP A 351 5.21 -3.10 7.79
CA TRP A 351 4.19 -3.74 6.97
C TRP A 351 3.65 -5.03 7.56
N ARG A 352 4.48 -5.80 8.27
CA ARG A 352 4.01 -7.01 8.98
C ARG A 352 3.07 -6.73 10.16
N LEU A 353 3.06 -5.50 10.69
CA LEU A 353 2.29 -5.11 11.88
C LEU A 353 0.87 -4.61 11.56
N ARG A 354 0.51 -4.54 10.28
CA ARG A 354 -0.75 -3.95 9.83
C ARG A 354 -1.98 -4.85 9.98
N PHE A 355 -1.80 -6.14 10.22
CA PHE A 355 -2.89 -7.09 10.24
C PHE A 355 -3.73 -7.01 11.51
N GLY A 356 -5.05 -7.04 11.35
CA GLY A 356 -6.00 -7.09 12.47
C GLY A 356 -6.15 -5.76 13.23
N LEU A 357 -5.66 -4.65 12.66
CA LEU A 357 -5.82 -3.33 13.25
C LEU A 357 -7.26 -2.82 13.07
N THR A 358 -7.80 -2.14 14.10
CA THR A 358 -9.00 -1.32 13.92
C THR A 358 -8.70 -0.10 13.04
N PRO A 359 -9.71 0.56 12.46
CA PRO A 359 -9.49 1.77 11.67
C PRO A 359 -8.69 2.87 12.40
N GLU A 360 -8.89 3.05 13.71
CA GLU A 360 -8.14 4.01 14.54
C GLU A 360 -6.70 3.56 14.78
N GLN A 361 -6.48 2.26 15.00
CA GLN A 361 -5.14 1.70 15.16
C GLN A 361 -4.34 1.79 13.86
N ALA A 362 -4.98 1.49 12.72
CA ALA A 362 -4.41 1.68 11.40
C ALA A 362 -4.14 3.17 11.14
N GLY A 363 -5.03 4.07 11.57
CA GLY A 363 -4.82 5.51 11.49
C GLY A 363 -3.53 5.94 12.21
N ARG A 364 -3.34 5.49 13.45
CA ARG A 364 -2.09 5.74 14.22
C ARG A 364 -0.86 5.14 13.55
N TRP A 365 -0.96 3.91 13.05
CA TRP A 365 0.11 3.27 12.29
C TRP A 365 0.52 4.11 11.07
N THR A 366 -0.46 4.64 10.33
CA THR A 366 -0.21 5.49 9.16
C THR A 366 0.42 6.82 9.55
N VAL A 367 0.02 7.43 10.68
CA VAL A 367 0.67 8.62 11.24
C VAL A 367 2.15 8.37 11.53
N ASP A 368 2.46 7.26 12.22
CA ASP A 368 3.84 6.92 12.58
C ASP A 368 4.70 6.63 11.36
N PHE A 369 4.12 5.95 10.35
CA PHE A 369 4.80 5.68 9.09
C PHE A 369 5.07 6.96 8.30
N GLN A 370 4.07 7.84 8.20
CA GLN A 370 4.17 9.16 7.56
C GLN A 370 5.25 10.04 8.23
N ALA A 371 5.30 10.06 9.57
CA ALA A 371 6.32 10.80 10.31
C ALA A 371 7.74 10.27 10.02
N GLN A 372 7.92 8.95 10.05
CA GLN A 372 9.22 8.34 9.80
C GLN A 372 9.67 8.47 8.34
N LEU A 373 8.75 8.39 7.37
CA LEU A 373 9.06 8.70 5.97
C LEU A 373 9.51 10.14 5.81
N ALA A 374 8.81 11.10 6.41
CA ALA A 374 9.20 12.51 6.36
C ALA A 374 10.56 12.77 7.02
N MET A 375 10.94 12.01 8.06
CA MET A 375 12.27 12.08 8.65
C MET A 375 13.36 11.56 7.70
N LEU A 376 13.08 10.49 6.95
CA LEU A 376 14.04 9.87 6.03
C LEU A 376 14.22 10.67 4.74
N ASP A 377 13.13 11.15 4.15
CA ASP A 377 13.13 11.88 2.89
C ASP A 377 11.90 12.79 2.75
N PRO A 378 11.98 14.05 3.22
CA PRO A 378 10.87 15.00 3.12
C PRO A 378 10.38 15.22 1.67
N ALA A 379 11.29 15.16 0.69
CA ALA A 379 10.94 15.40 -0.71
C ALA A 379 10.01 14.31 -1.27
N ALA A 380 10.08 13.09 -0.73
CA ALA A 380 9.20 11.99 -1.10
C ALA A 380 7.72 12.29 -0.83
N LEU A 381 7.43 13.24 0.08
CA LEU A 381 6.09 13.65 0.48
C LEU A 381 5.74 15.09 0.07
N ALA A 382 6.60 15.76 -0.72
CA ALA A 382 6.44 17.17 -1.08
C ALA A 382 5.31 17.43 -2.09
N SER A 383 4.82 16.40 -2.77
CA SER A 383 3.74 16.49 -3.76
C SER A 383 2.73 15.35 -3.55
N PRO A 384 1.42 15.59 -3.74
CA PRO A 384 0.40 14.53 -3.71
C PRO A 384 0.54 13.52 -4.86
N GLU A 385 1.37 13.82 -5.87
CA GLU A 385 1.67 12.90 -6.98
C GLU A 385 2.97 12.12 -6.77
N SER A 386 3.75 12.41 -5.73
CA SER A 386 4.92 11.60 -5.40
C SER A 386 4.51 10.18 -5.06
N TRP A 387 5.35 9.20 -5.42
CA TRP A 387 5.03 7.77 -5.28
C TRP A 387 4.64 7.38 -3.85
N TRP A 388 5.37 7.86 -2.85
CA TRP A 388 5.06 7.61 -1.43
C TRP A 388 3.79 8.32 -0.96
N SER A 389 3.53 9.54 -1.44
CA SER A 389 2.27 10.24 -1.14
C SER A 389 1.06 9.47 -1.65
N VAL A 390 1.15 8.87 -2.85
CA VAL A 390 0.07 8.06 -3.42
C VAL A 390 -0.14 6.77 -2.61
N LEU A 391 0.92 6.14 -2.11
CA LEU A 391 0.78 5.00 -1.19
C LEU A 391 0.13 5.40 0.14
N LEU A 392 0.56 6.51 0.74
CA LEU A 392 -0.02 7.01 1.99
C LEU A 392 -1.49 7.39 1.81
N GLU A 393 -1.85 8.02 0.70
CA GLU A 393 -3.25 8.33 0.35
C GLU A 393 -4.10 7.04 0.35
N GLN A 394 -3.62 5.99 -0.32
CA GLN A 394 -4.31 4.69 -0.37
C GLN A 394 -4.39 4.00 1.01
N MET A 395 -3.34 4.07 1.84
CA MET A 395 -3.37 3.57 3.22
C MET A 395 -4.41 4.34 4.06
N TRP A 396 -4.44 5.66 3.93
CA TRP A 396 -5.44 6.51 4.59
C TRP A 396 -6.85 6.19 4.14
N ASP A 397 -7.06 5.82 2.89
CA ASP A 397 -8.38 5.48 2.33
C ASP A 397 -8.84 4.05 2.65
N GLY A 398 -7.97 3.24 3.29
CA GLY A 398 -8.25 1.83 3.58
C GLY A 398 -8.19 0.94 2.34
N LEU A 399 -7.40 1.33 1.34
CA LEU A 399 -7.20 0.60 0.08
C LEU A 399 -6.03 -0.39 0.16
N LEU A 400 -5.09 -0.19 1.09
CA LEU A 400 -3.85 -0.96 1.29
C LEU A 400 -3.60 -1.44 2.72
#